data_AF-G5IF76-F1
#
_entry.id   AF-G5IF76-F1
#
_cell.length_a   1.000
_cell.length_b   1.000
_cell.length_c   1.000
_cell.angle_alpha   90.00
_cell.angle_beta   90.00
_cell.angle_gamma   90.00
#
_symmetry.space_group_name_H-M   'P 1'
#
loop_
_entity.id
_entity.type
_entity.pdbx_description
1 polymer ?
#
loop_
_entity_poly.entity_id
_entity_poly.type
_entity_poly.pdbx_seq_one_letter_code
_entity_poly.pdbx_strand_id
1 'polypeptide(L)'
;MLFYEQKEKEILDMLKKFQENKITIVELQEFRDRLDEEIIESDKKVHHDDTYNFLRVEKYWMLLVNVINNKIDKNIINSFICAVKADDFIAKVQFKHPDTTKKAEKIDKPLLYFDFNTYIVLKKKVPINSVTDKYQFVYSPAHLEELANSIRKNDFVYNESIENDLKYLSCLTNNMEFLPDIDEGIKICFESPYFPLKRVIEEYGGTIISEELEKNFLENRQPIRAEQRVKVRGSDISGVLSTPEAEKLMDKYTWYHKYKDIGDKEKFWNEYKSNYNFLFNSIVELVNVIEILDNNPEPSKKYRSHLHDTTHLIYATKSDIFVTHDNRLFNKANEIYSFLGVNTEIVRQEVLMDLMG
;
A
#
# COMPACT_ATOMS: atom_id res chain seq x y z
N MET A 1 -12.39 6.57 -26.41
CA MET A 1 -11.51 7.11 -25.36
C MET A 1 -12.05 8.48 -25.04
N LEU A 2 -12.31 8.76 -23.77
CA LEU A 2 -12.80 10.08 -23.36
C LEU A 2 -11.68 11.12 -23.52
N PHE A 3 -12.01 12.41 -23.58
CA PHE A 3 -11.04 13.45 -23.92
C PHE A 3 -9.93 13.55 -22.86
N TYR A 4 -10.27 13.59 -21.58
CA TYR A 4 -9.27 13.66 -20.51
C TYR A 4 -8.57 12.32 -20.28
N GLU A 5 -9.23 11.19 -20.54
CA GLU A 5 -8.57 9.88 -20.60
C GLU A 5 -7.45 9.84 -21.66
N GLN A 6 -7.68 10.49 -22.81
CA GLN A 6 -6.65 10.65 -23.84
C GLN A 6 -5.50 11.54 -23.35
N LYS A 7 -5.82 12.68 -22.74
CA LYS A 7 -4.81 13.65 -22.27
C LYS A 7 -3.97 13.12 -21.12
N GLU A 8 -4.56 12.32 -20.23
CA GLU A 8 -3.83 11.61 -19.19
C GLU A 8 -2.69 10.76 -19.78
N LYS A 9 -3.02 9.93 -20.79
CA LYS A 9 -2.04 9.06 -21.44
C LYS A 9 -0.95 9.86 -22.15
N GLU A 10 -1.31 10.96 -22.80
CA GLU A 10 -0.35 11.85 -23.46
C GLU A 10 0.63 12.50 -22.47
N ILE A 11 0.14 13.01 -21.33
CA ILE A 11 1.00 13.62 -20.29
C ILE A 11 1.95 12.57 -19.69
N LEU A 12 1.44 11.38 -19.36
CA LEU A 12 2.24 10.31 -18.77
C LEU A 12 3.34 9.81 -19.71
N ASP A 13 3.04 9.68 -21.00
CA ASP A 13 4.04 9.29 -22.02
C ASP A 13 5.14 10.34 -22.15
N MET A 14 4.78 11.63 -22.15
CA MET A 14 5.76 12.72 -22.23
C MET A 14 6.64 12.81 -20.98
N LEU A 15 6.06 12.69 -19.78
CA LEU A 15 6.83 12.66 -18.53
C LEU A 15 7.80 11.47 -18.48
N LYS A 16 7.37 10.30 -18.96
CA LYS A 16 8.23 9.11 -19.07
C LYS A 16 9.38 9.33 -20.06
N LYS A 17 9.09 9.84 -21.27
CA LYS A 17 10.12 10.16 -22.27
C LYS A 17 11.14 11.16 -21.73
N PHE A 18 10.69 12.17 -20.98
CA PHE A 18 11.57 13.15 -20.36
C PHE A 18 12.47 12.53 -19.29
N GLN A 19 11.90 11.71 -18.41
CA GLN A 19 12.65 10.97 -17.39
C GLN A 19 13.71 10.04 -18.00
N GLU A 20 13.38 9.40 -19.13
CA GLU A 20 14.28 8.52 -19.89
C GLU A 20 15.30 9.28 -20.75
N ASN A 21 15.35 10.63 -20.69
CA ASN A 21 16.19 11.50 -21.51
C ASN A 21 15.96 11.37 -23.02
N LYS A 22 14.77 10.93 -23.43
CA LYS A 22 14.38 10.80 -24.85
C LYS A 22 13.87 12.11 -25.44
N ILE A 23 13.46 13.03 -24.59
CA ILE A 23 13.07 14.39 -24.96
C ILE A 23 13.71 15.38 -23.98
N THR A 24 13.89 16.60 -24.46
CA THR A 24 14.44 17.73 -23.72
C THR A 24 13.36 18.47 -22.92
N ILE A 25 13.78 19.36 -22.02
CA ILE A 25 12.87 20.23 -21.28
C ILE A 25 12.12 21.20 -22.19
N VAL A 26 12.72 21.58 -23.33
CA VAL A 26 12.12 22.47 -24.33
C VAL A 26 10.99 21.74 -25.07
N GLU A 27 11.21 20.50 -25.49
CA GLU A 27 10.16 19.67 -26.11
C GLU A 27 9.02 19.37 -25.13
N LEU A 28 9.32 19.25 -23.82
CA LEU A 28 8.30 19.10 -22.78
C LEU A 28 7.48 20.40 -22.58
N GLN A 29 8.11 21.58 -22.71
CA GLN A 29 7.45 22.88 -22.71
C GLN A 29 6.53 23.07 -23.93
N GLU A 30 7.02 22.74 -25.12
CA GLU A 30 6.22 22.81 -26.36
C GLU A 30 5.00 21.89 -26.30
N PHE A 31 5.14 20.70 -25.70
CA PHE A 31 3.99 19.83 -25.45
C PHE A 31 2.96 20.42 -24.49
N ARG A 32 3.41 21.03 -23.39
CA ARG A 32 2.52 21.72 -22.45
C ARG A 32 1.72 22.81 -23.17
N ASP A 33 2.39 23.64 -23.95
CA ASP A 33 1.76 24.80 -24.61
C ASP A 33 0.68 24.38 -25.61
N ARG A 34 0.99 23.37 -26.44
CA ARG A 34 -0.01 22.77 -27.33
C ARG A 34 -1.18 22.14 -26.57
N LEU A 35 -0.90 21.44 -25.47
CA LEU A 35 -1.96 20.81 -24.67
C LEU A 35 -2.87 21.86 -24.01
N ASP A 36 -2.32 23.02 -23.61
CA ASP A 36 -3.09 24.17 -23.11
C ASP A 36 -4.04 24.71 -24.17
N GLU A 37 -3.52 24.94 -25.39
CA GLU A 37 -4.32 25.38 -26.54
C GLU A 37 -5.45 24.40 -26.85
N GLU A 38 -5.15 23.09 -26.88
CA GLU A 38 -6.15 22.04 -27.13
C GLU A 38 -7.24 21.97 -26.05
N ILE A 39 -6.90 22.26 -24.78
CA ILE A 39 -7.87 22.30 -23.67
C ILE A 39 -8.74 23.56 -23.79
N ILE A 40 -8.15 24.72 -24.10
CA ILE A 40 -8.85 26.00 -24.27
C ILE A 40 -9.80 25.96 -25.47
N GLU A 41 -9.36 25.41 -26.60
CA GLU A 41 -10.18 25.27 -27.82
C GLU A 41 -11.29 24.24 -27.69
N SER A 42 -11.23 23.35 -26.68
CA SER A 42 -12.18 22.26 -26.54
C SER A 42 -13.60 22.71 -26.16
N ASP A 43 -13.80 23.91 -25.61
CA ASP A 43 -15.06 24.56 -25.18
C ASP A 43 -16.16 23.61 -24.62
N LYS A 44 -15.75 22.49 -24.04
CA LYS A 44 -16.63 21.38 -23.70
C LYS A 44 -16.78 21.29 -22.20
N LYS A 45 -18.05 21.32 -21.76
CA LYS A 45 -18.45 20.74 -20.48
C LYS A 45 -17.80 19.36 -20.36
N VAL A 46 -17.02 19.15 -19.29
CA VAL A 46 -16.43 17.86 -18.96
C VAL A 46 -17.55 16.83 -18.95
N HIS A 47 -17.41 15.78 -19.76
CA HIS A 47 -18.39 14.71 -19.80
C HIS A 47 -18.46 14.06 -18.42
N HIS A 48 -19.67 13.70 -17.94
CA HIS A 48 -19.83 13.15 -16.58
C HIS A 48 -18.91 11.95 -16.32
N ASP A 49 -18.80 11.03 -17.29
CA ASP A 49 -17.89 9.87 -17.23
C ASP A 49 -16.38 10.22 -17.32
N ASP A 50 -16.03 11.47 -17.64
CA ASP A 50 -14.65 11.95 -17.80
C ASP A 50 -14.18 12.85 -16.66
N THR A 51 -15.07 13.15 -15.70
CA THR A 51 -14.82 14.03 -14.55
C THR A 51 -13.63 13.57 -13.71
N TYR A 52 -13.47 12.26 -13.56
CA TYR A 52 -12.36 11.69 -12.79
C TYR A 52 -11.03 11.76 -13.54
N ASN A 53 -11.05 11.53 -14.86
CA ASN A 53 -9.85 11.69 -15.68
C ASN A 53 -9.43 13.16 -15.78
N PHE A 54 -10.39 14.10 -15.77
CA PHE A 54 -10.11 15.53 -15.68
C PHE A 54 -9.30 15.89 -14.42
N LEU A 55 -9.70 15.38 -13.25
CA LEU A 55 -8.97 15.61 -11.99
C LEU A 55 -7.58 14.97 -12.00
N ARG A 56 -7.43 13.78 -12.62
CA ARG A 56 -6.10 13.17 -12.84
C ARG A 56 -5.22 14.01 -13.75
N VAL A 57 -5.79 14.48 -14.87
CA VAL A 57 -5.10 15.35 -15.80
C VAL A 57 -4.64 16.63 -15.10
N GLU A 58 -5.45 17.22 -14.22
CA GLU A 58 -5.04 18.38 -13.41
C GLU A 58 -3.82 18.06 -12.51
N LYS A 59 -3.82 16.93 -11.81
CA LYS A 59 -2.69 16.50 -10.97
C LYS A 59 -1.42 16.25 -11.80
N TYR A 60 -1.54 15.56 -12.93
CA TYR A 60 -0.40 15.30 -13.82
C TYR A 60 0.06 16.57 -14.56
N TRP A 61 -0.84 17.51 -14.83
CA TRP A 61 -0.53 18.83 -15.36
C TRP A 61 0.28 19.66 -14.36
N MET A 62 -0.11 19.65 -13.08
CA MET A 62 0.67 20.30 -12.02
C MET A 62 2.07 19.68 -11.89
N LEU A 63 2.18 18.35 -11.97
CA LEU A 63 3.47 17.66 -12.01
C LEU A 63 4.31 18.12 -13.22
N LEU A 64 3.72 18.12 -14.42
CA LEU A 64 4.34 18.59 -15.66
C LEU A 64 4.89 20.01 -15.53
N VAL A 65 4.07 20.94 -15.02
CA VAL A 65 4.46 22.35 -14.79
C VAL A 65 5.59 22.46 -13.77
N ASN A 66 5.55 21.68 -12.69
CA ASN A 66 6.59 21.70 -11.66
C ASN A 66 7.92 21.09 -12.13
N VAL A 67 7.88 20.08 -12.99
CA VAL A 67 9.05 19.52 -13.68
C VAL A 67 9.65 20.57 -14.63
N ILE A 68 8.81 21.20 -15.46
CA ILE A 68 9.23 22.27 -16.39
C ILE A 68 9.91 23.44 -15.66
N ASN A 69 9.39 23.80 -14.49
CA ASN A 69 9.90 24.90 -13.69
C ASN A 69 11.08 24.51 -12.77
N ASN A 70 11.67 23.32 -12.94
CA ASN A 70 12.76 22.80 -12.11
C ASN A 70 12.44 22.74 -10.60
N LYS A 71 11.17 22.62 -10.23
CA LYS A 71 10.73 22.44 -8.84
C LYS A 71 10.71 20.98 -8.40
N ILE A 72 10.66 20.05 -9.36
CA ILE A 72 10.67 18.60 -9.15
C ILE A 72 11.78 18.00 -10.00
N ASP A 73 12.65 17.20 -9.38
CA ASP A 73 13.72 16.49 -10.07
C ASP A 73 13.14 15.40 -10.98
N LYS A 74 13.69 15.24 -12.19
CA LYS A 74 13.20 14.24 -13.15
C LYS A 74 13.25 12.80 -12.62
N ASN A 75 14.19 12.50 -11.73
CA ASN A 75 14.39 11.17 -11.17
C ASN A 75 13.24 10.75 -10.25
N ILE A 76 12.51 11.70 -9.67
CA ILE A 76 11.38 11.44 -8.76
C ILE A 76 10.00 11.56 -9.42
N ILE A 77 9.95 11.81 -10.75
CA ILE A 77 8.69 11.90 -11.52
C ILE A 77 7.85 10.64 -11.34
N ASN A 78 8.46 9.46 -11.46
CA ASN A 78 7.73 8.20 -11.25
C ASN A 78 7.16 8.11 -9.84
N SER A 79 7.89 8.54 -8.81
CA SER A 79 7.38 8.55 -7.43
C SER A 79 6.14 9.42 -7.29
N PHE A 80 6.11 10.59 -7.94
CA PHE A 80 4.92 11.46 -7.97
C PHE A 80 3.77 10.87 -8.79
N ILE A 81 4.04 10.25 -9.94
CA ILE A 81 3.01 9.55 -10.71
C ILE A 81 2.41 8.40 -9.88
N CYS A 82 3.26 7.67 -9.17
CA CYS A 82 2.84 6.59 -8.27
C CYS A 82 2.03 7.13 -7.11
N ALA A 83 2.42 8.26 -6.50
CA ALA A 83 1.65 8.93 -5.45
C ALA A 83 0.28 9.38 -5.97
N VAL A 84 0.18 9.97 -7.16
CA VAL A 84 -1.11 10.36 -7.76
C VAL A 84 -1.97 9.14 -8.06
N LYS A 85 -1.39 8.05 -8.58
CA LYS A 85 -2.11 6.78 -8.80
C LYS A 85 -2.53 6.12 -7.50
N ALA A 86 -1.70 6.23 -6.46
CA ALA A 86 -1.98 5.73 -5.12
C ALA A 86 -3.10 6.56 -4.49
N ASP A 87 -3.06 7.89 -4.54
CA ASP A 87 -4.13 8.78 -4.08
C ASP A 87 -5.44 8.53 -4.83
N ASP A 88 -5.37 8.23 -6.12
CA ASP A 88 -6.54 7.87 -6.92
C ASP A 88 -7.08 6.48 -6.60
N PHE A 89 -6.19 5.50 -6.43
CA PHE A 89 -6.53 4.18 -5.92
C PHE A 89 -7.12 4.30 -4.53
N ILE A 90 -6.56 5.10 -3.63
CA ILE A 90 -7.07 5.37 -2.29
C ILE A 90 -8.40 6.08 -2.41
N ALA A 91 -8.60 7.08 -3.27
CA ALA A 91 -9.88 7.76 -3.44
C ALA A 91 -10.97 6.83 -4.01
N LYS A 92 -10.58 5.89 -4.88
CA LYS A 92 -11.47 4.82 -5.37
C LYS A 92 -11.77 3.82 -4.26
N VAL A 93 -10.73 3.30 -3.58
CA VAL A 93 -10.77 2.29 -2.51
C VAL A 93 -11.36 2.82 -1.21
N GLN A 94 -11.34 4.14 -1.00
CA GLN A 94 -12.16 4.89 -0.04
C GLN A 94 -13.61 4.87 -0.54
N PHE A 95 -14.08 3.69 -0.96
CA PHE A 95 -15.41 3.39 -1.43
C PHE A 95 -16.37 3.70 -0.29
N LYS A 96 -17.25 4.67 -0.53
CA LYS A 96 -18.56 4.71 0.08
C LYS A 96 -19.52 4.13 -0.97
N HIS A 97 -19.76 2.83 -0.94
CA HIS A 97 -21.02 2.30 -1.44
C HIS A 97 -22.01 2.36 -0.27
N PRO A 98 -22.81 3.44 -0.14
CA PRO A 98 -23.74 3.57 0.98
C PRO A 98 -24.72 2.39 1.10
N ASP A 99 -24.92 1.63 0.02
CA ASP A 99 -25.84 0.49 -0.02
C ASP A 99 -25.24 -0.81 0.54
N THR A 100 -23.90 -1.01 0.51
CA THR A 100 -23.25 -2.27 0.91
C THR A 100 -22.21 -2.14 2.02
N THR A 101 -21.57 -0.97 2.14
CA THR A 101 -20.54 -0.70 3.15
C THR A 101 -21.13 0.15 4.28
N LYS A 102 -21.07 -0.35 5.51
CA LYS A 102 -21.52 0.39 6.70
C LYS A 102 -20.33 0.71 7.60
N LYS A 103 -20.34 1.89 8.24
CA LYS A 103 -19.36 2.20 9.29
C LYS A 103 -19.60 1.24 10.45
N ALA A 104 -18.54 0.62 10.97
CA ALA A 104 -18.65 -0.21 12.14
C ALA A 104 -19.14 0.61 13.35
N GLU A 105 -20.03 0.04 14.15
CA GLU A 105 -20.36 0.56 15.48
C GLU A 105 -19.18 0.35 16.43
N LYS A 106 -19.35 0.71 17.72
CA LYS A 106 -18.32 0.50 18.73
C LYS A 106 -17.98 -0.99 18.85
N ILE A 107 -16.69 -1.31 18.76
CA ILE A 107 -16.16 -2.67 18.94
C ILE A 107 -15.56 -2.74 20.35
N ASP A 108 -16.13 -3.59 21.20
CA ASP A 108 -15.70 -3.74 22.61
C ASP A 108 -14.64 -4.86 22.79
N LYS A 109 -14.24 -5.52 21.70
CA LYS A 109 -13.28 -6.63 21.69
C LYS A 109 -11.95 -6.18 21.08
N PRO A 110 -10.80 -6.70 21.54
CA PRO A 110 -9.53 -6.44 20.87
C PRO A 110 -9.56 -6.91 19.42
N LEU A 111 -8.99 -6.10 18.52
CA LEU A 111 -8.91 -6.34 17.09
C LEU A 111 -7.74 -7.25 16.77
N LEU A 112 -8.02 -8.36 16.08
CA LEU A 112 -7.01 -9.33 15.65
C LEU A 112 -6.94 -9.36 14.14
N TYR A 113 -5.76 -9.03 13.59
CA TYR A 113 -5.47 -9.05 12.16
C TYR A 113 -4.43 -10.13 11.86
N PHE A 114 -4.52 -10.74 10.68
CA PHE A 114 -3.56 -11.74 10.22
C PHE A 114 -3.10 -11.44 8.78
N ASP A 115 -1.99 -12.03 8.37
CA ASP A 115 -1.61 -12.07 6.96
C ASP A 115 -2.36 -13.18 6.20
N PHE A 116 -2.35 -13.13 4.88
CA PHE A 116 -3.04 -14.14 4.07
C PHE A 116 -2.47 -15.56 4.26
N ASN A 117 -1.16 -15.70 4.45
CA ASN A 117 -0.55 -17.00 4.71
C ASN A 117 -1.07 -17.64 6.02
N THR A 118 -1.21 -16.84 7.07
CA THR A 118 -1.77 -17.25 8.36
C THR A 118 -3.25 -17.59 8.22
N TYR A 119 -4.01 -16.83 7.44
CA TYR A 119 -5.39 -17.17 7.06
C TYR A 119 -5.49 -18.55 6.40
N ILE A 120 -4.60 -18.87 5.45
CA ILE A 120 -4.60 -20.17 4.77
C ILE A 120 -4.36 -21.30 5.77
N VAL A 121 -3.47 -21.12 6.75
CA VAL A 121 -3.21 -22.14 7.77
C VAL A 121 -4.38 -22.24 8.76
N LEU A 122 -4.95 -21.10 9.18
CA LEU A 122 -6.14 -21.02 10.04
C LEU A 122 -7.30 -21.84 9.48
N LYS A 123 -7.69 -21.53 8.24
CA LYS A 123 -8.78 -22.19 7.52
C LYS A 123 -8.65 -23.71 7.47
N LYS A 124 -7.41 -24.21 7.40
CA LYS A 124 -7.12 -25.66 7.33
C LYS A 124 -7.18 -26.35 8.69
N LYS A 125 -6.88 -25.63 9.78
CA LYS A 125 -6.67 -26.23 11.11
C LYS A 125 -7.79 -25.94 12.09
N VAL A 126 -8.51 -24.84 11.92
CA VAL A 126 -9.47 -24.35 12.91
C VAL A 126 -10.87 -24.36 12.33
N PRO A 127 -11.77 -25.24 12.83
CA PRO A 127 -13.18 -25.15 12.50
C PRO A 127 -13.76 -23.81 12.93
N ILE A 128 -14.59 -23.19 12.09
CA ILE A 128 -15.12 -21.85 12.39
C ILE A 128 -15.92 -21.79 13.70
N ASN A 129 -16.58 -22.88 14.07
CA ASN A 129 -17.37 -22.99 15.30
C ASN A 129 -16.51 -23.10 16.57
N SER A 130 -15.20 -23.31 16.44
CA SER A 130 -14.26 -23.35 17.56
C SER A 130 -13.45 -22.06 17.69
N VAL A 131 -13.75 -21.03 16.90
CA VAL A 131 -13.08 -19.72 17.01
C VAL A 131 -13.63 -19.01 18.25
N THR A 132 -12.74 -18.59 19.15
CA THR A 132 -13.12 -17.82 20.34
C THR A 132 -13.87 -16.54 20.00
N ASP A 133 -14.79 -16.14 20.88
CA ASP A 133 -15.47 -14.86 20.77
C ASP A 133 -14.69 -13.72 21.43
N LYS A 134 -13.54 -13.99 22.06
CA LYS A 134 -12.73 -13.02 22.80
C LYS A 134 -12.21 -11.87 21.93
N TYR A 135 -11.96 -12.15 20.65
CA TYR A 135 -11.36 -11.21 19.70
C TYR A 135 -12.33 -10.87 18.58
N GLN A 136 -12.19 -9.68 18.00
CA GLN A 136 -12.82 -9.32 16.74
C GLN A 136 -11.81 -9.47 15.61
N PHE A 137 -11.98 -10.50 14.78
CA PHE A 137 -11.16 -10.69 13.60
C PHE A 137 -11.54 -9.69 12.51
N VAL A 138 -10.56 -9.23 11.75
CA VAL A 138 -10.73 -8.23 10.70
C VAL A 138 -9.96 -8.64 9.45
N TYR A 139 -10.54 -8.41 8.28
CA TYR A 139 -9.82 -8.56 7.00
C TYR A 139 -9.53 -7.19 6.39
N SER A 140 -8.89 -7.17 5.22
CA SER A 140 -8.56 -5.96 4.48
C SER A 140 -8.51 -6.25 2.98
N PRO A 141 -8.41 -5.22 2.12
CA PRO A 141 -8.16 -5.38 0.70
C PRO A 141 -6.95 -6.27 0.37
N ALA A 142 -5.89 -6.26 1.18
CA ALA A 142 -4.70 -7.08 0.95
C ALA A 142 -5.02 -8.59 0.87
N HIS A 143 -5.90 -9.06 1.76
CA HIS A 143 -6.37 -10.45 1.75
C HIS A 143 -7.09 -10.80 0.43
N LEU A 144 -7.84 -9.85 -0.11
CA LEU A 144 -8.65 -10.05 -1.30
C LEU A 144 -7.83 -9.92 -2.57
N GLU A 145 -6.80 -9.08 -2.58
CA GLU A 145 -5.80 -9.03 -3.66
C GLU A 145 -5.02 -10.34 -3.80
N GLU A 146 -4.59 -10.92 -2.68
CA GLU A 146 -3.93 -12.23 -2.67
C GLU A 146 -4.89 -13.35 -3.08
N LEU A 147 -6.15 -13.30 -2.64
CA LEU A 147 -7.19 -14.23 -3.09
C LEU A 147 -7.46 -14.11 -4.59
N ALA A 148 -7.59 -12.88 -5.13
CA ALA A 148 -7.76 -12.62 -6.56
C ALA A 148 -6.56 -13.11 -7.38
N ASN A 149 -5.33 -12.96 -6.87
CA ASN A 149 -4.12 -13.47 -7.51
C ASN A 149 -4.16 -15.00 -7.71
N SER A 150 -4.84 -15.74 -6.82
CA SER A 150 -4.98 -17.20 -6.93
C SER A 150 -5.81 -17.65 -8.14
N ILE A 151 -6.75 -16.81 -8.60
CA ILE A 151 -7.61 -17.06 -9.78
C ILE A 151 -7.24 -16.22 -11.00
N ARG A 152 -6.27 -15.31 -10.88
CA ARG A 152 -5.80 -14.43 -11.97
C ARG A 152 -5.43 -15.19 -13.24
N LYS A 153 -4.81 -16.38 -13.13
CA LYS A 153 -4.42 -17.19 -14.30
C LYS A 153 -5.60 -17.81 -15.05
N ASN A 154 -6.77 -17.86 -14.41
CA ASN A 154 -8.01 -18.40 -14.97
C ASN A 154 -8.99 -17.25 -15.27
N ASP A 155 -8.49 -16.10 -15.71
CA ASP A 155 -9.28 -14.91 -16.06
C ASP A 155 -10.26 -14.49 -14.95
N PHE A 156 -9.85 -14.65 -13.69
CA PHE A 156 -10.66 -14.35 -12.50
C PHE A 156 -11.99 -15.10 -12.42
N VAL A 157 -12.10 -16.24 -13.09
CA VAL A 157 -13.27 -17.11 -12.98
C VAL A 157 -13.36 -17.68 -11.56
N TYR A 158 -14.50 -17.39 -10.91
CA TYR A 158 -14.81 -17.90 -9.58
C TYR A 158 -14.93 -19.43 -9.63
N ASN A 159 -14.47 -20.07 -8.56
CA ASN A 159 -14.59 -21.51 -8.38
C ASN A 159 -14.98 -21.81 -6.92
N GLU A 160 -15.30 -23.07 -6.65
CA GLU A 160 -15.73 -23.54 -5.33
C GLU A 160 -14.72 -23.20 -4.22
N SER A 161 -13.41 -23.18 -4.51
CA SER A 161 -12.40 -22.79 -3.52
C SER A 161 -12.54 -21.32 -3.12
N ILE A 162 -12.81 -20.42 -4.08
CA ILE A 162 -13.02 -18.99 -3.80
C ILE A 162 -14.30 -18.78 -2.99
N GLU A 163 -15.39 -19.46 -3.35
CA GLU A 163 -16.65 -19.37 -2.61
C GLU A 163 -16.49 -19.81 -1.15
N ASN A 164 -15.78 -20.93 -0.93
CA ASN A 164 -15.46 -21.42 0.40
C ASN A 164 -14.57 -20.44 1.18
N ASP A 165 -13.60 -19.81 0.52
CA ASP A 165 -12.69 -18.86 1.15
C ASP A 165 -13.41 -17.58 1.58
N LEU A 166 -14.26 -17.04 0.71
CA LEU A 166 -15.10 -15.88 1.01
C LEU A 166 -16.09 -16.19 2.13
N LYS A 167 -16.70 -17.37 2.13
CA LYS A 167 -17.61 -17.80 3.21
C LYS A 167 -16.87 -17.92 4.54
N TYR A 168 -15.71 -18.57 4.55
CA TYR A 168 -14.92 -18.72 5.77
C TYR A 168 -14.44 -17.35 6.30
N LEU A 169 -13.92 -16.48 5.43
CA LEU A 169 -13.47 -15.14 5.80
C LEU A 169 -14.62 -14.27 6.33
N SER A 170 -15.79 -14.35 5.68
CA SER A 170 -17.02 -13.68 6.11
C SER A 170 -17.45 -14.12 7.51
N CYS A 171 -17.49 -15.43 7.77
CA CYS A 171 -17.84 -15.96 9.08
C CYS A 171 -16.81 -15.60 10.15
N LEU A 172 -15.51 -15.68 9.83
CA LEU A 172 -14.43 -15.43 10.79
C LEU A 172 -14.43 -13.98 11.26
N THR A 173 -14.57 -13.05 10.32
CA THR A 173 -14.46 -11.62 10.58
C THR A 173 -15.79 -10.98 10.94
N ASN A 174 -16.90 -11.73 10.84
CA ASN A 174 -18.24 -11.17 10.83
C ASN A 174 -18.34 -9.97 9.87
N ASN A 175 -17.73 -10.11 8.69
CA ASN A 175 -17.65 -9.07 7.65
C ASN A 175 -16.97 -7.75 8.08
N MET A 176 -16.17 -7.76 9.15
CA MET A 176 -15.43 -6.59 9.60
C MET A 176 -14.15 -6.40 8.79
N GLU A 177 -14.01 -5.22 8.20
CA GLU A 177 -12.97 -4.89 7.24
C GLU A 177 -12.20 -3.62 7.66
N PHE A 178 -10.89 -3.63 7.48
CA PHE A 178 -10.05 -2.46 7.46
C PHE A 178 -9.98 -1.86 6.07
N LEU A 179 -10.31 -0.57 5.97
CA LEU A 179 -10.20 0.19 4.73
C LEU A 179 -9.31 1.42 4.94
N PRO A 180 -8.55 1.83 3.92
CA PRO A 180 -7.82 3.07 3.96
C PRO A 180 -8.79 4.26 4.02
N ASP A 181 -8.41 5.30 4.75
CA ASP A 181 -9.17 6.54 4.84
C ASP A 181 -8.23 7.73 5.04
N ILE A 182 -8.42 8.78 4.24
CA ILE A 182 -7.52 9.95 4.26
C ILE A 182 -7.51 10.64 5.62
N ASP A 183 -8.65 10.67 6.32
CA ASP A 183 -8.84 11.43 7.55
C ASP A 183 -8.75 10.55 8.82
N GLU A 184 -9.07 9.27 8.71
CA GLU A 184 -9.04 8.31 9.84
C GLU A 184 -7.84 7.33 9.78
N GLY A 185 -7.01 7.42 8.74
CA GLY A 185 -5.88 6.53 8.46
C GLY A 185 -6.38 5.18 7.99
N ILE A 186 -6.78 4.35 8.94
CA ILE A 186 -7.47 3.09 8.67
C ILE A 186 -8.78 3.10 9.45
N LYS A 187 -9.88 3.00 8.70
CA LYS A 187 -11.23 2.90 9.24
C LYS A 187 -11.69 1.46 9.30
N ILE A 188 -12.64 1.19 10.18
CA ILE A 188 -13.27 -0.11 10.31
C ILE A 188 -14.68 -0.03 9.72
N CYS A 189 -14.96 -0.92 8.79
CA CYS A 189 -16.21 -1.01 8.07
C CYS A 189 -16.79 -2.42 8.19
N PHE A 190 -18.06 -2.54 7.82
CA PHE A 190 -18.77 -3.80 7.69
C PHE A 190 -19.19 -3.97 6.23
N GLU A 191 -18.66 -4.99 5.57
CA GLU A 191 -19.06 -5.40 4.22
C GLU A 191 -18.70 -6.87 3.98
N SER A 192 -19.56 -7.60 3.28
CA SER A 192 -19.26 -8.99 2.92
C SER A 192 -18.08 -9.05 1.95
N PRO A 193 -17.05 -9.91 2.17
CA PRO A 193 -15.83 -9.96 1.34
C PRO A 193 -16.09 -10.30 -0.13
N TYR A 194 -17.29 -10.79 -0.46
CA TYR A 194 -17.74 -10.97 -1.84
C TYR A 194 -17.71 -9.67 -2.66
N PHE A 195 -18.18 -8.56 -2.08
CA PHE A 195 -18.29 -7.30 -2.82
C PHE A 195 -16.92 -6.63 -3.03
N PRO A 196 -16.05 -6.48 -2.01
CA PRO A 196 -14.72 -5.93 -2.25
C PRO A 196 -13.85 -6.84 -3.12
N LEU A 197 -14.01 -8.18 -3.11
CA LEU A 197 -13.25 -9.04 -4.05
C LEU A 197 -13.60 -8.72 -5.50
N LYS A 198 -14.90 -8.54 -5.81
CA LYS A 198 -15.34 -8.14 -7.14
C LYS A 198 -14.67 -6.82 -7.57
N ARG A 199 -14.61 -5.84 -6.67
CA ARG A 199 -13.95 -4.55 -6.92
C ARG A 199 -12.44 -4.70 -7.15
N VAL A 200 -11.77 -5.52 -6.35
CA VAL A 200 -10.35 -5.84 -6.52
C VAL A 200 -10.09 -6.45 -7.91
N ILE A 201 -10.96 -7.33 -8.39
CA ILE A 201 -10.84 -7.94 -9.73
C ILE A 201 -11.09 -6.91 -10.83
N GLU A 202 -12.12 -6.07 -10.70
CA GLU A 202 -12.44 -5.02 -11.68
C GLU A 202 -11.29 -4.01 -11.85
N GLU A 203 -10.61 -3.65 -10.75
CA GLU A 203 -9.52 -2.67 -10.74
C GLU A 203 -8.13 -3.32 -10.65
N TYR A 204 -8.01 -4.62 -10.93
CA TYR A 204 -6.78 -5.40 -10.72
C TYR A 204 -5.56 -4.87 -11.49
N GLY A 205 -5.79 -4.06 -12.54
CA GLY A 205 -4.74 -3.34 -13.25
C GLY A 205 -3.87 -2.46 -12.34
N GLY A 206 -4.43 -1.90 -11.27
CA GLY A 206 -3.68 -1.15 -10.25
C GLY A 206 -2.67 -2.02 -9.52
N THR A 207 -3.07 -3.22 -9.10
CA THR A 207 -2.18 -4.21 -8.46
C THR A 207 -1.01 -4.58 -9.38
N ILE A 208 -1.24 -4.73 -10.69
CA ILE A 208 -0.18 -5.02 -11.67
C ILE A 208 0.88 -3.91 -11.72
N ILE A 209 0.46 -2.65 -11.66
CA ILE A 209 1.38 -1.51 -11.66
C ILE A 209 2.21 -1.51 -10.37
N SER A 210 1.58 -1.70 -9.21
CA SER A 210 2.28 -1.78 -7.93
C SER A 210 3.28 -2.95 -7.90
N GLU A 211 2.88 -4.10 -8.45
CA GLU A 211 3.75 -5.27 -8.63
C GLU A 211 5.01 -4.96 -9.48
N GLU A 212 4.86 -4.23 -10.57
CA GLU A 212 5.98 -3.84 -11.44
C GLU A 212 6.95 -2.86 -10.75
N LEU A 213 6.41 -1.90 -10.00
CA LEU A 213 7.21 -0.95 -9.20
C LEU A 213 8.01 -1.67 -8.13
N GLU A 214 7.36 -2.59 -7.41
CA GLU A 214 8.00 -3.41 -6.39
C GLU A 214 9.12 -4.25 -6.98
N LYS A 215 8.85 -4.90 -8.12
CA LYS A 215 9.86 -5.67 -8.85
C LYS A 215 11.07 -4.81 -9.21
N ASN A 216 10.84 -3.61 -9.75
CA ASN A 216 11.91 -2.68 -10.12
C ASN A 216 12.77 -2.31 -8.91
N PHE A 217 12.14 -1.96 -7.78
CA PHE A 217 12.86 -1.66 -6.54
C PHE A 217 13.75 -2.84 -6.12
N LEU A 218 13.18 -4.05 -6.04
CA LEU A 218 13.92 -5.23 -5.61
C LEU A 218 15.09 -5.59 -6.54
N GLU A 219 14.98 -5.35 -7.84
CA GLU A 219 16.05 -5.56 -8.81
C GLU A 219 17.17 -4.51 -8.69
N ASN A 220 16.84 -3.27 -8.34
CA ASN A 220 17.77 -2.13 -8.33
C ASN A 220 18.30 -1.72 -6.95
N ARG A 221 17.92 -2.40 -5.87
CA ARG A 221 18.39 -2.07 -4.51
C ARG A 221 19.86 -2.36 -4.23
N GLN A 222 20.48 -3.30 -4.96
CA GLN A 222 21.88 -3.70 -4.74
C GLN A 222 22.89 -2.56 -4.99
N PRO A 223 22.78 -1.80 -6.10
CA PRO A 223 23.53 -0.56 -6.28
C PRO A 223 23.40 0.41 -5.09
N ILE A 224 22.17 0.64 -4.61
CA ILE A 224 21.90 1.53 -3.47
C ILE A 224 22.65 1.04 -2.22
N ARG A 225 22.60 -0.26 -1.94
CA ARG A 225 23.32 -0.87 -0.82
C ARG A 225 24.84 -0.73 -0.94
N ALA A 226 25.39 -0.94 -2.14
CA ALA A 226 26.84 -0.90 -2.37
C ALA A 226 27.43 0.49 -2.04
N GLU A 227 26.68 1.56 -2.32
CA GLU A 227 27.05 2.93 -1.96
C GLU A 227 27.14 3.15 -0.45
N GLN A 228 26.31 2.45 0.34
CA GLN A 228 26.22 2.64 1.79
C GLN A 228 27.24 1.84 2.61
N ARG A 229 27.99 0.91 2.00
CA ARG A 229 29.07 0.12 2.63
C ARG A 229 28.70 -0.59 3.95
N VAL A 230 27.43 -0.99 4.11
CA VAL A 230 26.92 -1.57 5.36
C VAL A 230 27.20 -3.08 5.46
N LYS A 231 27.69 -3.50 6.61
CA LYS A 231 27.72 -4.90 7.06
C LYS A 231 26.88 -5.03 8.32
N VAL A 232 25.57 -5.26 8.20
CA VAL A 232 24.81 -5.78 9.34
C VAL A 232 25.42 -7.16 9.67
N ARG A 233 25.44 -7.62 10.92
CA ARG A 233 25.87 -8.99 11.25
C ARG A 233 24.66 -9.78 11.75
N GLY A 234 24.45 -10.97 11.21
CA GLY A 234 23.44 -11.91 11.71
C GLY A 234 22.15 -11.92 10.91
N SER A 235 21.29 -12.87 11.27
CA SER A 235 19.98 -13.17 10.67
C SER A 235 18.85 -12.30 11.21
N ASP A 236 19.15 -11.33 12.07
CA ASP A 236 18.17 -10.51 12.77
C ASP A 236 18.26 -9.05 12.30
N ILE A 237 17.12 -8.48 11.94
CA ILE A 237 16.97 -7.09 11.51
C ILE A 237 16.65 -6.14 12.68
N SER A 238 16.55 -6.68 13.90
CA SER A 238 16.36 -5.89 15.11
C SER A 238 17.40 -4.76 15.25
N GLY A 239 16.92 -3.54 15.42
CA GLY A 239 17.69 -2.32 15.58
C GLY A 239 18.27 -1.75 14.27
N VAL A 240 18.00 -2.36 13.10
CA VAL A 240 18.55 -1.89 11.82
C VAL A 240 18.11 -0.46 11.50
N LEU A 241 16.87 -0.07 11.83
CA LEU A 241 16.35 1.28 11.57
C LEU A 241 16.97 2.33 12.49
N SER A 242 17.59 1.91 13.58
CA SER A 242 18.29 2.80 14.53
C SER A 242 19.78 2.98 14.21
N THR A 243 20.25 2.42 13.08
CA THR A 243 21.64 2.56 12.64
C THR A 243 21.91 3.90 11.96
N PRO A 244 23.14 4.43 12.02
CA PRO A 244 23.52 5.64 11.27
C PRO A 244 23.30 5.50 9.76
N GLU A 245 23.35 4.29 9.21
CA GLU A 245 23.15 4.06 7.79
C GLU A 245 21.68 4.02 7.39
N ALA A 246 20.80 3.53 8.27
CA ALA A 246 19.37 3.72 8.10
C ALA A 246 19.01 5.21 8.19
N GLU A 247 19.57 5.96 9.14
CA GLU A 247 19.34 7.40 9.26
C GLU A 247 19.70 8.13 7.95
N LYS A 248 20.85 7.85 7.35
CA LYS A 248 21.24 8.44 6.05
C LYS A 248 20.26 8.15 4.93
N LEU A 249 19.73 6.92 4.88
CA LEU A 249 18.73 6.54 3.87
C LEU A 249 17.38 7.20 4.13
N MET A 250 17.02 7.41 5.40
CA MET A 250 15.77 8.04 5.81
C MET A 250 15.79 9.57 5.75
N ASP A 251 16.96 10.19 5.74
CA ASP A 251 17.15 11.65 5.73
C ASP A 251 16.59 12.36 4.49
N LYS A 252 16.18 11.61 3.46
CA LYS A 252 15.46 12.13 2.29
C LYS A 252 13.95 12.17 2.48
N TYR A 253 13.41 11.51 3.51
CA TYR A 253 11.97 11.38 3.74
C TYR A 253 11.47 12.49 4.65
N THR A 254 10.45 13.23 4.20
CA THR A 254 9.93 14.41 4.90
C THR A 254 9.33 14.08 6.27
N TRP A 255 8.66 12.93 6.41
CA TRP A 255 8.11 12.50 7.69
C TRP A 255 9.20 12.17 8.71
N TYR A 256 10.39 11.75 8.26
CA TYR A 256 11.48 11.38 9.15
C TYR A 256 12.10 12.60 9.84
N HIS A 257 12.19 13.74 9.17
CA HIS A 257 12.60 14.99 9.83
C HIS A 257 11.63 15.38 10.95
N LYS A 258 10.31 15.28 10.70
CA LYS A 258 9.29 15.52 11.74
C LYS A 258 9.40 14.53 12.89
N TYR A 259 9.67 13.26 12.59
CA TYR A 259 9.93 12.22 13.59
C TYR A 259 11.10 12.59 14.50
N LYS A 260 12.23 13.05 13.91
CA LYS A 260 13.39 13.53 14.67
C LYS A 260 13.11 14.78 15.48
N ASP A 261 12.38 15.75 14.93
CA ASP A 261 12.03 17.00 15.61
C ASP A 261 11.14 16.77 16.83
N ILE A 262 10.20 15.82 16.74
CA ILE A 262 9.33 15.45 17.86
C ILE A 262 10.11 14.68 18.93
N GLY A 263 11.05 13.82 18.54
CA GLY A 263 11.97 13.11 19.44
C GLY A 263 11.32 12.06 20.37
N ASP A 264 10.00 11.93 20.31
CA ASP A 264 9.17 10.98 21.05
C ASP A 264 8.31 10.21 20.05
N LYS A 265 8.59 8.91 19.90
CA LYS A 265 7.93 8.05 18.92
C LYS A 265 6.43 7.86 19.21
N GLU A 266 6.02 7.77 20.47
CA GLU A 266 4.61 7.58 20.83
C GLU A 266 3.81 8.85 20.54
N LYS A 267 4.38 10.01 20.87
CA LYS A 267 3.78 11.31 20.53
C LYS A 267 3.68 11.48 19.02
N PHE A 268 4.76 11.18 18.29
CA PHE A 268 4.78 11.24 16.83
C PHE A 268 3.71 10.33 16.23
N TRP A 269 3.67 9.06 16.62
CA TRP A 269 2.68 8.11 16.13
C TRP A 269 1.26 8.59 16.37
N ASN A 270 0.95 9.05 17.59
CA ASN A 270 -0.39 9.52 17.92
C ASN A 270 -0.83 10.76 17.13
N GLU A 271 0.12 11.61 16.70
CA GLU A 271 -0.16 12.79 15.86
C GLU A 271 -0.47 12.40 14.41
N TYR A 272 0.23 11.39 13.86
CA TYR A 272 0.18 11.11 12.42
C TYR A 272 -0.58 9.84 12.02
N LYS A 273 -0.89 8.92 12.95
CA LYS A 273 -1.52 7.62 12.62
C LYS A 273 -2.91 7.73 11.95
N SER A 274 -3.59 8.85 12.06
CA SER A 274 -4.87 9.11 11.38
C SER A 274 -4.70 9.60 9.95
N ASN A 275 -3.48 9.74 9.43
CA ASN A 275 -3.22 10.14 8.06
C ASN A 275 -2.73 8.92 7.26
N TYR A 276 -3.57 8.42 6.34
CA TYR A 276 -3.22 7.23 5.57
C TYR A 276 -1.98 7.42 4.70
N ASN A 277 -1.77 8.62 4.14
CA ASN A 277 -0.58 8.90 3.33
C ASN A 277 0.70 8.83 4.18
N PHE A 278 0.65 9.25 5.43
CA PHE A 278 1.75 9.01 6.36
C PHE A 278 1.95 7.51 6.61
N LEU A 279 0.89 6.76 6.92
CA LEU A 279 0.97 5.31 7.15
C LEU A 279 1.59 4.58 5.96
N PHE A 280 1.08 4.84 4.76
CA PHE A 280 1.54 4.23 3.53
C PHE A 280 3.01 4.57 3.26
N ASN A 281 3.36 5.86 3.23
CA ASN A 281 4.73 6.27 2.89
C ASN A 281 5.73 5.80 3.94
N SER A 282 5.47 6.01 5.23
CA SER A 282 6.41 5.65 6.29
C SER A 282 6.66 4.14 6.33
N ILE A 283 5.63 3.30 6.26
CA ILE A 283 5.81 1.84 6.31
C ILE A 283 6.52 1.33 5.04
N VAL A 284 6.12 1.77 3.84
CA VAL A 284 6.77 1.37 2.57
C VAL A 284 8.24 1.80 2.56
N GLU A 285 8.53 3.04 2.95
CA GLU A 285 9.89 3.58 2.95
C GLU A 285 10.77 2.87 3.99
N LEU A 286 10.24 2.53 5.16
CA LEU A 286 10.95 1.76 6.18
C LEU A 286 11.21 0.31 5.74
N VAL A 287 10.24 -0.36 5.10
CA VAL A 287 10.46 -1.68 4.51
C VAL A 287 11.59 -1.61 3.47
N ASN A 288 11.59 -0.58 2.62
CA ASN A 288 12.64 -0.39 1.62
C ASN A 288 14.02 -0.17 2.25
N VAL A 289 14.10 0.62 3.33
CA VAL A 289 15.34 0.80 4.10
C VAL A 289 15.84 -0.54 4.65
N ILE A 290 14.95 -1.34 5.26
CA ILE A 290 15.28 -2.68 5.74
C ILE A 290 15.80 -3.55 4.59
N GLU A 291 15.11 -3.61 3.44
CA GLU A 291 15.53 -4.44 2.30
C GLU A 291 16.87 -3.99 1.67
N ILE A 292 17.20 -2.70 1.74
CA ILE A 292 18.51 -2.19 1.30
C ILE A 292 19.61 -2.65 2.28
N LEU A 293 19.34 -2.64 3.58
CA LEU A 293 20.33 -2.89 4.62
C LEU A 293 20.45 -4.37 5.03
N ASP A 294 19.40 -5.17 4.82
CA ASP A 294 19.33 -6.59 5.18
C ASP A 294 20.42 -7.41 4.47
N ASN A 295 21.14 -8.25 5.21
CA ASN A 295 22.14 -9.16 4.66
C ASN A 295 21.57 -10.32 3.87
N ASN A 296 20.30 -10.64 4.09
CA ASN A 296 19.59 -11.70 3.40
C ASN A 296 18.31 -11.15 2.75
N PRO A 297 18.43 -10.16 1.85
CA PRO A 297 17.28 -9.43 1.34
C PRO A 297 16.41 -10.31 0.44
N GLU A 298 15.14 -9.95 0.28
CA GLU A 298 14.15 -10.80 -0.36
C GLU A 298 14.44 -10.95 -1.86
N PRO A 299 14.53 -12.18 -2.42
CA PRO A 299 14.81 -12.34 -3.83
C PRO A 299 13.81 -11.56 -4.71
N SER A 300 14.28 -10.85 -5.74
CA SER A 300 13.42 -10.02 -6.59
C SER A 300 12.24 -10.77 -7.20
N LYS A 301 12.39 -12.08 -7.48
CA LYS A 301 11.30 -12.96 -7.93
C LYS A 301 10.10 -13.05 -6.97
N LYS A 302 10.25 -12.63 -5.71
CA LYS A 302 9.20 -12.60 -4.68
C LYS A 302 8.50 -11.24 -4.57
N TYR A 303 8.69 -10.32 -5.53
CA TYR A 303 8.09 -8.97 -5.51
C TYR A 303 6.60 -8.92 -5.14
N ARG A 304 5.79 -9.88 -5.59
CA ARG A 304 4.36 -9.93 -5.23
C ARG A 304 4.13 -10.17 -3.74
N SER A 305 4.82 -11.19 -3.19
CA SER A 305 4.76 -11.50 -1.76
C SER A 305 5.23 -10.31 -0.94
N HIS A 306 6.33 -9.68 -1.37
CA HIS A 306 6.88 -8.52 -0.69
C HIS A 306 5.92 -7.31 -0.67
N LEU A 307 5.24 -7.04 -1.79
CA LEU A 307 4.20 -6.01 -1.87
C LEU A 307 3.07 -6.28 -0.89
N HIS A 308 2.50 -7.50 -0.90
CA HIS A 308 1.37 -7.84 -0.07
C HIS A 308 1.73 -7.85 1.43
N ASP A 309 2.89 -8.39 1.79
CA ASP A 309 3.45 -8.30 3.14
C ASP A 309 3.51 -6.85 3.63
N THR A 310 4.00 -5.94 2.78
CA THR A 310 4.06 -4.50 3.08
C THR A 310 2.66 -3.91 3.29
N THR A 311 1.68 -4.29 2.47
CA THR A 311 0.29 -3.85 2.68
C THR A 311 -0.33 -4.40 3.96
N HIS A 312 -0.02 -5.65 4.34
CA HIS A 312 -0.44 -6.20 5.64
C HIS A 312 0.15 -5.42 6.80
N LEU A 313 1.43 -5.00 6.73
CA LEU A 313 2.05 -4.15 7.74
C LEU A 313 1.36 -2.80 7.89
N ILE A 314 0.84 -2.21 6.81
CA ILE A 314 0.08 -0.95 6.89
C ILE A 314 -1.23 -1.20 7.64
N TYR A 315 -2.05 -2.15 7.17
CA TYR A 315 -3.37 -2.41 7.76
C TYR A 315 -3.29 -2.86 9.23
N ALA A 316 -2.27 -3.64 9.58
CA ALA A 316 -2.11 -4.16 10.92
C ALA A 316 -1.81 -3.06 11.96
N THR A 317 -1.38 -1.86 11.55
CA THR A 317 -1.19 -0.72 12.47
C THR A 317 -2.47 -0.27 13.18
N LYS A 318 -3.64 -0.67 12.66
CA LYS A 318 -4.96 -0.42 13.28
C LYS A 318 -5.39 -1.50 14.26
N SER A 319 -4.76 -2.68 14.21
CA SER A 319 -5.11 -3.81 15.08
C SER A 319 -4.45 -3.70 16.46
N ASP A 320 -5.06 -4.36 17.45
CA ASP A 320 -4.42 -4.54 18.75
C ASP A 320 -3.39 -5.68 18.67
N ILE A 321 -3.67 -6.71 17.89
CA ILE A 321 -2.82 -7.89 17.70
C ILE A 321 -2.67 -8.19 16.20
N PHE A 322 -1.44 -8.31 15.73
CA PHE A 322 -1.10 -8.80 14.40
C PHE A 322 -0.44 -10.17 14.48
N VAL A 323 -1.00 -11.15 13.77
CA VAL A 323 -0.49 -12.53 13.74
C VAL A 323 0.08 -12.88 12.38
N THR A 324 1.31 -13.39 12.35
CA THR A 324 1.96 -13.90 11.15
C THR A 324 2.68 -15.22 11.39
N HIS A 325 2.69 -16.09 10.37
CA HIS A 325 3.50 -17.30 10.32
C HIS A 325 4.87 -17.06 9.67
N ASP A 326 5.05 -15.94 8.96
CA ASP A 326 6.29 -15.63 8.26
C ASP A 326 7.30 -14.97 9.22
N ASN A 327 8.43 -15.65 9.43
CA ASN A 327 9.50 -15.14 10.30
C ASN A 327 10.08 -13.80 9.85
N ARG A 328 10.18 -13.59 8.53
CA ARG A 328 10.70 -12.35 7.95
C ARG A 328 9.69 -11.22 8.17
N LEU A 329 8.41 -11.48 7.91
CA LEU A 329 7.35 -10.50 8.17
C LEU A 329 7.23 -10.16 9.66
N PHE A 330 7.30 -11.17 10.53
CA PHE A 330 7.34 -10.99 11.98
C PHE A 330 8.48 -10.05 12.41
N ASN A 331 9.70 -10.29 11.92
CA ASN A 331 10.85 -9.47 12.28
C ASN A 331 10.69 -8.04 11.74
N LYS A 332 10.18 -7.87 10.51
CA LYS A 332 9.95 -6.54 9.90
C LYS A 332 8.90 -5.76 10.69
N ALA A 333 7.80 -6.41 11.04
CA ALA A 333 6.73 -5.81 11.84
C ALA A 333 7.27 -5.32 13.18
N ASN A 334 8.00 -6.17 13.92
CA ASN A 334 8.59 -5.79 15.20
C ASN A 334 9.55 -4.60 15.09
N GLU A 335 10.44 -4.63 14.11
CA GLU A 335 11.41 -3.55 13.90
C GLU A 335 10.71 -2.21 13.56
N ILE A 336 9.79 -2.24 12.60
CA ILE A 336 9.08 -1.03 12.13
C ILE A 336 8.16 -0.49 13.23
N TYR A 337 7.40 -1.35 13.91
CA TYR A 337 6.42 -0.93 14.90
C TYR A 337 7.11 -0.39 16.15
N SER A 338 8.18 -1.05 16.58
CA SER A 338 9.03 -0.55 17.67
C SER A 338 9.66 0.79 17.31
N PHE A 339 10.15 0.96 16.08
CA PHE A 339 10.75 2.22 15.62
C PHE A 339 9.73 3.36 15.60
N LEU A 340 8.55 3.16 15.01
CA LEU A 340 7.52 4.19 14.91
C LEU A 340 6.73 4.43 16.19
N GLY A 341 6.73 3.49 17.15
CA GLY A 341 5.89 3.57 18.36
C GLY A 341 4.45 3.09 18.13
N VAL A 342 4.26 2.10 17.25
CA VAL A 342 2.96 1.46 17.00
C VAL A 342 2.65 0.50 18.14
N ASN A 343 1.44 0.58 18.72
CA ASN A 343 1.04 -0.21 19.89
C ASN A 343 0.53 -1.62 19.58
N THR A 344 0.51 -2.03 18.31
CA THR A 344 0.06 -3.36 17.90
C THR A 344 1.02 -4.43 18.40
N GLU A 345 0.50 -5.44 19.09
CA GLU A 345 1.27 -6.60 19.53
C GLU A 345 1.51 -7.55 18.35
N ILE A 346 2.78 -7.86 18.06
CA ILE A 346 3.14 -8.80 16.99
C ILE A 346 3.32 -10.20 17.57
N VAL A 347 2.50 -11.15 17.11
CA VAL A 347 2.46 -12.51 17.64
C VAL A 347 2.74 -13.53 16.54
N ARG A 348 3.46 -14.59 16.88
CA ARG A 348 3.69 -15.74 15.98
C ARG A 348 2.48 -16.66 15.98
N GLN A 349 2.23 -17.31 14.85
CA GLN A 349 1.12 -18.26 14.72
C GLN A 349 1.13 -19.41 15.76
N GLU A 350 2.26 -19.75 16.37
CA GLU A 350 2.31 -20.82 17.38
C GLU A 350 1.40 -20.54 18.59
N VAL A 351 1.18 -19.26 18.90
CA VAL A 351 0.28 -18.79 19.98
C VAL A 351 -1.17 -18.71 19.51
N LEU A 352 -1.43 -18.84 18.20
CA LEU A 352 -2.77 -18.74 17.61
C LEU A 352 -3.73 -19.79 18.17
N MET A 353 -3.25 -21.00 18.48
CA MET A 353 -4.11 -22.02 19.11
C MET A 353 -4.51 -21.62 20.53
N ASP A 354 -3.64 -20.95 21.26
CA ASP A 354 -3.93 -20.39 22.60
C ASP A 354 -4.82 -19.13 22.52
N LEU A 355 -4.78 -18.42 21.39
CA LEU A 355 -5.66 -17.29 21.10
C LEU A 355 -7.05 -17.72 20.58
N MET A 356 -7.21 -19.00 20.21
CA MET A 356 -8.45 -19.51 19.61
C MET A 356 -9.18 -20.55 20.46
N GLY A 357 -8.48 -21.24 21.37
CA GLY A 357 -9.07 -22.04 22.46
C GLY A 357 -9.42 -21.19 23.67
#